data_AF-A0A3N4HFB0-F1
#
_entry.id   AF-A0A3N4HFB0-F1
#
_cell.length_a   1.000
_cell.length_b   1.000
_cell.length_c   1.000
_cell.angle_alpha   90.00
_cell.angle_beta   90.00
_cell.angle_gamma   90.00
#
_symmetry.space_group_name_H-M   'P 1'
#
loop_
_entity.id
_entity.type
_entity.pdbx_description
1 polymer ?
#
loop_
_entity_poly.entity_id
_entity_poly.type
_entity_poly.pdbx_seq_one_letter_code
_entity_poly.pdbx_strand_id
1 'polypeptide(L)'
;SATLSINKVAALYGVPARTLSGRLNGRQDRHTAHEDQQLLTAAQETILVEWIIRYSTWGLSPRKTLVEEMAFRIADIQDVRIYRIGVHWYERFVIRQSSRISSSLSVTLE
;
A
#
# COMPACT_ATOMS: atom_id res chain seq x y z
N SER A 1 -23.61 11.37 -25.28
CA SER A 1 -22.51 11.60 -24.32
C SER A 1 -21.50 12.55 -24.92
N ALA A 2 -21.21 13.69 -24.26
CA ALA A 2 -20.18 14.60 -24.74
C ALA A 2 -18.79 14.00 -24.43
N THR A 3 -18.08 13.53 -25.45
CA THR A 3 -16.69 13.09 -25.31
C THR A 3 -15.79 14.31 -25.19
N LEU A 4 -15.42 14.66 -23.95
CA LEU A 4 -14.40 15.66 -23.69
C LEU A 4 -13.05 15.16 -24.23
N SER A 5 -12.33 16.00 -24.97
CA SER A 5 -10.98 15.65 -25.43
C SER A 5 -10.04 15.49 -24.25
N ILE A 6 -9.02 14.63 -24.39
CA ILE A 6 -8.02 14.40 -23.33
C ILE A 6 -7.40 15.70 -22.84
N ASN A 7 -7.18 16.68 -23.73
CA ASN A 7 -6.66 18.00 -23.38
C ASN A 7 -7.60 18.82 -22.51
N LYS A 8 -8.91 18.73 -22.75
CA LYS A 8 -9.93 19.44 -21.97
C LYS A 8 -10.07 18.84 -20.57
N VAL A 9 -9.98 17.52 -20.47
CA VAL A 9 -9.94 16.80 -19.18
C VAL A 9 -8.64 17.12 -18.44
N ALA A 10 -7.50 17.12 -19.13
CA ALA A 10 -6.20 17.48 -18.58
C ALA A 10 -6.20 18.87 -17.93
N ALA A 11 -6.72 19.87 -18.64
CA ALA A 11 -6.86 21.22 -18.14
C ALA A 11 -7.80 21.31 -16.92
N LEU A 12 -8.93 20.59 -16.95
CA LEU A 12 -9.90 20.57 -15.85
C LEU A 12 -9.30 20.01 -14.56
N TYR A 13 -8.49 18.96 -14.66
CA TYR A 13 -7.88 18.27 -13.51
C TYR A 13 -6.45 18.75 -13.18
N GLY A 14 -5.91 19.73 -13.91
CA GLY A 14 -4.55 20.24 -13.69
C GLY A 14 -3.45 19.20 -13.91
N VAL A 15 -3.71 18.17 -14.72
CA VAL A 15 -2.75 17.09 -15.00
C VAL A 15 -2.28 17.15 -16.47
N PRO A 16 -1.03 16.78 -16.78
CA PRO A 16 -0.59 16.73 -18.18
C PRO A 16 -1.44 15.76 -19.01
N ALA A 17 -1.83 16.15 -20.22
CA ALA A 17 -2.60 15.30 -21.14
C ALA A 17 -1.89 13.97 -21.45
N ARG A 18 -0.55 13.98 -21.46
CA ARG A 18 0.28 12.77 -21.61
C ARG A 18 0.06 11.76 -20.49
N THR A 19 -0.22 12.21 -19.27
CA THR A 19 -0.54 11.35 -18.11
C THR A 19 -1.87 10.63 -18.33
N LEU A 20 -2.90 11.35 -18.76
CA LEU A 20 -4.21 10.78 -19.06
C LEU A 20 -4.17 9.84 -20.27
N SER A 21 -3.46 10.23 -21.34
CA SER A 21 -3.26 9.38 -22.51
C SER A 21 -2.49 8.10 -22.17
N GLY A 22 -1.47 8.17 -21.32
CA GLY A 22 -0.77 6.99 -20.81
C GLY A 22 -1.72 6.02 -20.11
N ARG A 23 -2.56 6.51 -19.21
CA ARG A 23 -3.56 5.68 -18.51
C ARG A 23 -4.59 5.06 -19.47
N LEU A 24 -5.10 5.83 -20.43
CA LEU A 24 -6.03 5.35 -21.48
C LEU A 24 -5.41 4.26 -22.35
N ASN A 25 -4.11 4.35 -22.62
CA ASN A 25 -3.35 3.35 -23.38
C ASN A 25 -2.88 2.16 -22.53
N GLY A 26 -3.45 1.97 -21.34
CA GLY A 26 -3.17 0.82 -20.48
C GLY A 26 -1.83 0.88 -19.75
N ARG A 27 -1.22 2.06 -19.59
CA ARG A 27 -0.02 2.22 -18.75
C ARG A 27 -0.38 1.80 -17.32
N GLN A 28 0.34 0.79 -16.82
CA GLN A 28 0.16 0.29 -15.46
C GLN A 28 0.27 1.43 -14.44
N ASP A 29 -0.59 1.36 -13.43
CA ASP A 29 -0.47 2.26 -12.30
C ASP A 29 0.87 2.02 -11.59
N ARG A 30 1.41 3.10 -11.01
CA ARG A 30 2.71 3.05 -10.34
C ARG A 30 2.74 2.00 -9.22
N HIS A 31 1.60 1.79 -8.56
CA HIS A 31 1.49 0.78 -7.52
C HIS A 31 1.69 -0.64 -8.07
N THR A 32 0.99 -0.98 -9.15
CA THR A 32 1.11 -2.29 -9.83
C THR A 32 2.50 -2.51 -10.41
N ALA A 33 3.11 -1.47 -10.99
CA ALA A 33 4.45 -1.58 -11.59
C ALA A 33 5.57 -1.89 -10.58
N HIS A 34 5.34 -1.66 -9.28
CA HIS A 34 6.30 -1.91 -8.21
C HIS A 34 5.90 -3.10 -7.31
N GLU A 35 4.88 -3.87 -7.69
CA GLU A 35 4.39 -5.01 -6.91
C GLU A 35 5.46 -6.11 -6.80
N ASP A 36 6.14 -6.44 -7.90
CA ASP A 36 7.23 -7.43 -7.96
C ASP A 36 8.45 -7.06 -7.11
N GLN A 37 8.57 -5.80 -6.70
CA GLN A 37 9.66 -5.29 -5.87
C GLN A 37 9.28 -5.23 -4.38
N GLN A 38 8.04 -5.56 -4.01
CA GLN A 38 7.61 -5.59 -2.62
C GLN A 38 8.05 -6.88 -1.93
N LEU A 39 8.29 -6.76 -0.62
CA LEU A 39 8.54 -7.92 0.25
C LEU A 39 7.34 -8.89 0.29
N LEU A 40 6.13 -8.34 0.20
CA LEU A 40 4.86 -9.05 0.32
C LEU A 40 4.04 -8.86 -0.94
N THR A 41 3.38 -9.93 -1.38
CA THR A 41 2.29 -9.86 -2.35
C THR A 41 1.08 -9.12 -1.76
N ALA A 42 0.15 -8.66 -2.60
CA ALA A 42 -1.07 -8.01 -2.13
C ALA A 42 -1.91 -8.88 -1.16
N ALA A 43 -1.92 -10.20 -1.38
CA ALA A 43 -2.57 -11.16 -0.49
C ALA A 43 -1.86 -11.23 0.88
N GLN A 44 -0.53 -11.27 0.89
CA GLN A 44 0.26 -11.25 2.12
C GLN A 44 0.15 -9.92 2.87
N GLU A 45 0.14 -8.78 2.17
CA GLU A 45 -0.12 -7.47 2.81
C GLU A 45 -1.50 -7.45 3.48
N THR A 46 -2.51 -8.11 2.89
CA THR A 46 -3.83 -8.24 3.51
C THR A 46 -3.79 -8.99 4.83
N ILE A 47 -3.08 -10.12 4.87
CA ILE A 47 -2.88 -10.89 6.10
C ILE A 47 -2.18 -10.03 7.16
N LEU A 48 -1.15 -9.27 6.77
CA LEU A 48 -0.44 -8.39 7.70
C LEU A 48 -1.33 -7.26 8.24
N VAL A 49 -2.16 -6.64 7.40
CA VAL A 49 -3.12 -5.60 7.82
C VAL A 49 -4.15 -6.16 8.81
N GLU A 50 -4.72 -7.33 8.53
CA GLU A 50 -5.67 -7.98 9.44
C GLU A 50 -5.02 -8.30 10.79
N TRP A 51 -3.77 -8.77 10.77
CA TRP A 51 -2.99 -9.01 11.97
C TRP A 51 -2.75 -7.72 12.77
N ILE A 52 -2.39 -6.60 12.11
CA ILE A 52 -2.22 -5.29 12.77
C ILE A 52 -3.53 -4.82 13.43
N ILE A 53 -4.65 -4.93 12.71
CA ILE A 53 -5.98 -4.55 13.21
C ILE A 53 -6.35 -5.39 14.43
N ARG A 54 -6.19 -6.71 14.34
CA ARG A 54 -6.46 -7.61 15.48
C ARG A 54 -5.57 -7.28 16.67
N TYR A 55 -4.29 -7.00 16.42
CA TYR A 55 -3.35 -6.61 17.47
C TYR A 55 -3.77 -5.30 18.16
N SER A 56 -4.29 -4.33 17.41
CA SER A 56 -4.78 -3.07 17.97
C SER A 56 -6.09 -3.19 18.76
N THR A 57 -6.90 -4.23 18.53
CA THR A 57 -8.08 -4.49 19.37
C THR A 57 -7.73 -4.79 20.83
N TRP A 58 -6.49 -5.21 21.12
CA TRP A 58 -6.00 -5.40 22.48
C TRP A 58 -5.48 -4.11 23.12
N GLY A 59 -5.74 -2.95 22.52
CA GLY A 59 -5.32 -1.64 23.03
C GLY A 59 -3.85 -1.30 22.77
N LEU A 60 -3.15 -2.07 21.93
CA LEU A 60 -1.73 -1.91 21.65
C LEU A 60 -1.50 -1.63 20.16
N SER A 61 -0.80 -0.55 19.83
CA SER A 61 -0.30 -0.35 18.47
C SER A 61 1.00 -1.17 18.28
N PRO A 62 1.10 -2.05 17.27
CA PRO A 62 2.31 -2.83 17.06
C PRO A 62 3.47 -1.91 16.68
N ARG A 63 4.62 -2.08 17.34
CA ARG A 63 5.84 -1.32 17.01
C ARG A 63 6.31 -1.67 15.60
N LYS A 64 6.98 -0.72 14.93
CA LYS A 64 7.60 -0.93 13.60
C LYS A 64 8.36 -2.25 13.50
N THR A 65 9.22 -2.55 14.48
CA THR A 65 10.01 -3.79 14.50
C THR A 65 9.15 -5.05 14.50
N LEU A 66 8.05 -5.05 15.26
CA LEU A 66 7.14 -6.19 15.34
C LEU A 66 6.36 -6.38 14.03
N VAL A 67 5.97 -5.29 13.38
CA VAL A 67 5.33 -5.33 12.05
C VAL A 67 6.28 -5.89 11.00
N GLU A 68 7.55 -5.47 11.03
CA GLU A 68 8.59 -5.99 10.13
C GLU A 68 8.85 -7.48 10.37
N GLU A 69 8.97 -7.92 11.64
CA GLU A 69 9.11 -9.34 11.98
C GLU A 69 7.93 -10.19 11.48
N MET A 70 6.70 -9.71 11.63
CA MET A 70 5.53 -10.40 11.12
C MET A 70 5.47 -10.41 9.59
N ALA A 71 5.89 -9.33 8.94
CA ALA A 71 6.02 -9.29 7.48
C ALA A 71 6.97 -10.40 7.00
N PHE A 72 8.14 -10.56 7.63
CA PHE A 72 9.06 -11.63 7.28
C PHE A 72 8.48 -13.03 7.47
N ARG A 73 7.74 -13.26 8.55
CA ARG A 73 7.06 -14.54 8.80
C ARG A 73 6.01 -14.83 7.72
N ILE A 74 5.23 -13.84 7.31
CA ILE A 74 4.21 -13.99 6.26
C ILE A 74 4.85 -14.19 4.89
N ALA A 75 6.01 -13.58 4.65
CA ALA A 75 6.83 -13.78 3.45
C ALA A 75 7.49 -15.17 3.39
N ASP A 76 7.37 -15.99 4.44
CA ASP A 76 8.07 -17.27 4.62
C ASP A 76 9.61 -17.13 4.52
N ILE A 77 10.12 -15.99 4.99
CA ILE A 77 11.57 -15.73 5.02
C ILE A 77 12.13 -16.30 6.31
N GLN A 78 12.77 -17.47 6.21
CA GLN A 78 13.32 -18.18 7.36
C GLN A 78 14.52 -17.47 8.00
N ASP A 79 15.31 -16.74 7.21
CA ASP A 79 16.45 -15.97 7.71
C ASP A 79 16.26 -14.45 7.50
N VAL A 80 15.65 -13.83 8.51
CA VAL A 80 15.44 -12.38 8.60
C VAL A 80 16.76 -11.61 8.67
N ARG A 81 17.87 -12.23 9.07
CA ARG A 81 19.18 -11.54 9.16
C ARG A 81 19.83 -11.42 7.79
N ILE A 82 19.53 -12.34 6.87
CA ILE A 82 20.00 -12.32 5.49
C ILE A 82 19.21 -11.29 4.67
N TYR A 83 17.91 -11.13 4.95
CA TYR A 83 17.06 -10.18 4.25
C TYR A 83 17.00 -8.82 4.97
N ARG A 84 17.60 -7.80 4.36
CA ARG A 84 17.44 -6.42 4.83
C ARG A 84 16.16 -5.81 4.28
N ILE A 85 15.19 -5.56 5.16
CA ILE A 85 14.05 -4.72 4.80
C ILE A 85 14.54 -3.29 4.53
N GLY A 86 13.97 -2.63 3.52
CA GLY A 86 14.32 -1.26 3.23
C GLY A 86 13.99 -0.35 4.42
N VAL A 87 14.89 0.59 4.74
CA VAL A 87 14.72 1.57 5.85
C VAL A 87 13.36 2.28 5.85
N HIS A 88 12.82 2.53 4.66
CA HIS A 88 11.54 3.20 4.43
C HIS A 88 10.36 2.26 4.17
N TRP A 89 10.55 0.95 4.31
CA TRP A 89 9.54 -0.03 3.93
C TRP A 89 8.29 0.13 4.78
N TYR A 90 8.44 0.25 6.10
CA TYR A 90 7.32 0.40 7.03
C TYR A 90 6.50 1.65 6.73
N GLU A 91 7.15 2.80 6.56
CA GLU A 91 6.46 4.06 6.26
C GLU A 91 5.71 3.96 4.93
N ARG A 92 6.32 3.34 3.91
CA ARG A 92 5.68 3.12 2.60
C ARG A 92 4.51 2.14 2.70
N PHE A 93 4.65 1.06 3.45
CA PHE A 93 3.59 0.09 3.71
C PHE A 93 2.38 0.75 4.38
N VAL A 94 2.60 1.53 5.44
CA VAL A 94 1.54 2.27 6.14
C VAL A 94 0.86 3.26 5.21
N ILE A 95 1.60 4.00 4.39
CA ILE A 95 1.02 4.94 3.41
C ILE A 95 0.14 4.19 2.40
N ARG A 96 0.61 3.06 1.85
CA ARG A 96 -0.16 2.23 0.90
C ARG A 96 -1.44 1.68 1.52
N GLN A 97 -1.37 1.21 2.76
CA GLN A 97 -2.48 0.57 3.47
C GLN A 97 -3.27 1.54 4.37
N SER A 98 -3.01 2.85 4.25
CA SER A 98 -3.58 3.88 5.13
C SER A 98 -5.10 3.87 5.17
N SER A 99 -5.76 3.69 4.02
CA SER A 99 -7.23 3.58 3.94
C SER A 99 -7.79 2.42 4.78
N ARG A 100 -7.07 1.29 4.87
CA ARG A 100 -7.51 0.10 5.61
C ARG A 100 -7.16 0.18 7.09
N ILE A 101 -5.94 0.63 7.40
CA ILE A 101 -5.46 0.76 8.79
C ILE A 101 -6.21 1.89 9.50
N SER A 102 -6.36 3.06 8.88
CA SER A 102 -7.06 4.20 9.46
C SER A 102 -8.56 3.95 9.60
N SER A 103 -9.21 3.35 8.58
CA SER A 103 -10.64 3.03 8.66
C SER A 103 -10.97 2.08 9.82
N SER A 104 -10.07 1.16 10.16
CA SER A 104 -10.31 0.22 11.25
C SER A 104 -10.02 0.81 12.63
N LEU A 105 -9.02 1.70 12.75
CA LEU A 105 -8.69 2.37 14.02
C LEU A 105 -9.72 3.43 14.40
N SER A 106 -10.32 4.12 13.42
CA SER A 106 -11.42 5.08 13.68
C SER A 106 -12.70 4.40 14.16
N VAL A 107 -12.98 3.16 13.73
CA VAL A 107 -14.18 2.40 14.15
C VAL A 107 -14.11 1.89 15.60
N THR A 108 -12.91 1.82 16.20
CA THR A 108 -12.73 1.25 17.55
C THR A 108 -12.79 2.32 18.65
N LEU A 109 -12.98 3.61 18.31
CA LEU A 109 -13.01 4.74 19.25
C LEU A 109 -14.41 5.34 19.48
N GLU A 110 -15.49 4.70 19.01
CA GLU A 110 -16.86 4.96 19.45
C GLU A 110 -17.37 3.82 20.35
#